data_AF-A0A382VRN7-F1
#
_entry.id   AF-A0A382VRN7-F1
#
_cell.length_a   1.000
_cell.length_b   1.000
_cell.length_c   1.000
_cell.angle_alpha   90.00
_cell.angle_beta   90.00
_cell.angle_gamma   90.00
#
_symmetry.space_group_name_H-M   'P 1'
#
loop_
_entity.id
_entity.type
_entity.pdbx_description
1 polymer ?
#
loop_
_entity_poly.entity_id
_entity_poly.type
_entity_poly.pdbx_seq_one_letter_code
_entity_poly.pdbx_strand_id
1 'polypeptide(L)' 'VMVIGGASLCEQLLPEVTRLYITQIEGKFKGDIFFPEYDKNEWYQVSCESHQPDAINKFVYHFIIMERK' A
#
# COMPACT_ATOMS: atom_id res chain seq x y z
N VAL A 1 -11.66 -2.62 11.91
CA VAL A 1 -11.03 -3.92 11.57
C VAL A 1 -9.87 -3.62 10.65
N MET A 2 -8.71 -4.24 10.86
CA MET A 2 -7.56 -4.12 9.94
C MET A 2 -7.33 -5.46 9.26
N VAL A 3 -7.18 -5.45 7.95
CA VAL A 3 -6.79 -6.62 7.15
C VAL A 3 -5.33 -6.43 6.77
N ILE A 4 -4.48 -7.36 7.16
CA ILE A 4 -3.02 -7.29 6.94
C ILE A 4 -2.53 -8.29 5.88
N GLY A 5 -3.46 -8.87 5.11
CA GLY A 5 -3.20 -9.86 4.07
C GLY A 5 -3.28 -11.32 4.56
N GLY A 6 -2.82 -12.30 3.78
CA GLY A 6 -2.07 -12.20 2.51
C GLY A 6 -2.89 -11.77 1.27
N ALA A 7 -2.27 -11.84 0.08
CA ALA A 7 -2.82 -11.26 -1.16
C ALA A 7 -4.25 -11.73 -1.50
N SER A 8 -4.56 -13.03 -1.36
CA SER A 8 -5.90 -13.55 -1.63
C SER A 8 -6.98 -12.97 -0.70
N LEU A 9 -6.62 -12.69 0.57
CA LEU A 9 -7.54 -12.05 1.51
C LEU A 9 -7.70 -10.56 1.17
N CYS A 10 -6.61 -9.89 0.81
CA CYS A 10 -6.67 -8.51 0.33
C CYS A 10 -7.57 -8.41 -0.91
N GLU A 11 -7.45 -9.33 -1.87
CA GLU A 11 -8.24 -9.34 -3.10
C GLU A 11 -9.75 -9.46 -2.81
N GLN A 12 -10.12 -10.39 -1.94
CA GLN A 12 -11.53 -10.62 -1.57
C GLN A 12 -12.14 -9.45 -0.80
N LEU A 13 -11.34 -8.76 0.02
CA LEU A 13 -11.83 -7.70 0.90
C LEU A 13 -11.60 -6.28 0.34
N LEU A 14 -10.83 -6.13 -0.73
CA LEU A 14 -10.56 -4.84 -1.37
C LEU A 14 -11.85 -4.06 -1.72
N PRO A 15 -12.93 -4.70 -2.24
CA PRO A 15 -14.18 -3.99 -2.51
C PRO A 15 -14.88 -3.44 -1.26
N GLU A 16 -14.68 -4.10 -0.11
CA GLU A 16 -15.39 -3.79 1.16
C GLU A 16 -14.63 -2.79 2.04
N VAL A 17 -13.34 -2.56 1.78
CA VAL A 17 -12.54 -1.62 2.57
C VAL A 17 -12.76 -0.18 2.12
N THR A 18 -12.76 0.72 3.09
CA THR A 18 -12.93 2.16 2.89
C THR A 18 -11.63 2.94 3.03
N ARG A 19 -10.57 2.32 3.55
CA ARG A 19 -9.26 2.95 3.76
C ARG A 19 -8.12 1.98 3.48
N LEU A 20 -7.08 2.45 2.82
CA LEU A 20 -5.84 1.74 2.56
C LEU A 20 -4.68 2.43 3.26
N TYR A 21 -3.86 1.62 3.94
CA TYR A 21 -2.58 2.03 4.53
C TYR A 21 -1.48 1.32 3.75
N ILE A 22 -0.74 2.06 2.93
CA ILE A 22 0.25 1.52 2.01
C ILE A 22 1.64 2.00 2.43
N THR A 23 2.57 1.07 2.58
CA THR A 23 4.01 1.38 2.60
C THR A 23 4.58 1.10 1.22
N GLN A 24 4.86 2.15 0.45
CA GLN A 24 5.45 2.03 -0.87
C GLN A 24 6.97 2.15 -0.75
N ILE A 25 7.70 1.09 -1.07
CA ILE A 25 9.17 1.06 -1.07
C ILE A 25 9.67 1.25 -2.49
N GLU A 26 10.50 2.26 -2.73
CA GLU A 26 11.13 2.48 -4.03
C GLU A 26 12.29 1.51 -4.23
N GLY A 27 12.06 0.48 -5.04
CA GLY A 27 13.07 -0.50 -5.37
C GLY A 27 12.56 -1.51 -6.38
N LYS A 28 13.47 -2.37 -6.85
CA LYS A 28 13.12 -3.50 -7.72
C LYS A 28 13.40 -4.78 -6.95
N PHE A 29 12.35 -5.54 -6.70
CA PHE A 29 12.41 -6.78 -5.93
C PHE A 29 11.88 -7.93 -6.79
N LYS A 30 12.43 -9.13 -6.60
CA LYS A 30 11.81 -10.34 -7.14
C LYS A 30 10.68 -10.73 -6.21
N GLY A 31 9.49 -10.98 -6.76
CA GLY A 31 8.31 -11.40 -6.02
C GLY A 31 7.48 -12.38 -6.84
N ASP A 32 6.81 -13.27 -6.13
CA ASP A 32 5.85 -14.26 -6.62
C ASP A 32 4.40 -13.89 -6.24
N ILE A 33 4.24 -12.94 -5.32
CA ILE A 33 2.96 -12.44 -4.82
C ILE A 33 2.92 -10.92 -4.95
N PHE A 34 1.79 -10.40 -5.42
CA PHE A 34 1.56 -8.97 -5.65
C PHE A 34 0.33 -8.50 -4.88
N PHE A 35 0.30 -7.22 -4.51
CA PHE A 35 -0.92 -6.61 -4.00
C PHE A 35 -1.97 -6.58 -5.13
N PRO A 36 -3.27 -6.81 -4.84
CA PRO A 36 -4.31 -6.80 -5.85
C PRO A 36 -4.33 -5.47 -6.62
N GLU A 37 -4.63 -5.52 -7.91
CA GLU A 37 -4.88 -4.30 -8.68
C GLU A 37 -6.15 -3.61 -8.18
N TYR A 38 -6.12 -2.29 -8.09
CA TYR A 38 -7.26 -1.47 -7.70
C TYR A 38 -7.35 -0.24 -8.60
N ASP A 39 -8.58 0.17 -8.92
CA ASP A 39 -8.79 1.38 -9.73
C ASP A 39 -8.43 2.61 -8.90
N LYS A 40 -7.37 3.31 -9.31
CA LYS A 40 -6.93 4.56 -8.66
C LYS A 40 -8.00 5.65 -8.68
N ASN A 41 -8.97 5.57 -9.60
CA ASN A 41 -10.09 6.50 -9.63
C ASN A 41 -11.09 6.27 -8.50
N GLU A 42 -11.04 5.15 -7.77
CA GLU A 42 -11.89 4.89 -6.60
C GLU A 42 -11.27 5.37 -5.28
N TRP A 43 -10.06 5.94 -5.31
CA TRP A 43 -9.33 6.31 -4.10
C TRP A 43 -8.87 7.78 -4.14
N TYR A 44 -8.87 8.42 -2.98
CA TYR A 44 -8.25 9.71 -2.71
C TYR A 44 -7.05 9.52 -1.77
N GLN A 45 -5.90 10.08 -2.13
CA GLN A 45 -4.75 10.12 -1.22
C GLN A 45 -4.99 11.18 -0.14
N VAL A 46 -5.07 10.74 1.12
CA VAL A 46 -5.28 11.60 2.29
C VAL A 46 -3.97 12.08 2.87
N SER A 47 -2.95 11.23 2.89
CA SER A 47 -1.61 11.60 3.35
C SER A 47 -0.52 10.83 2.59
N CYS A 48 0.65 11.44 2.52
CA CYS A 48 1.87 10.81 2.05
C CYS A 48 3.04 11.38 2.85
N GLU A 49 3.70 10.53 3.63
CA GLU A 49 4.93 10.84 4.35
C GLU A 49 6.10 10.12 3.70
N SER A 50 7.10 10.87 3.26
CA SER A 50 8.25 10.36 2.49
C SER A 50 9.49 10.28 3.37
N HIS A 51 10.19 9.16 3.29
CA HIS A 51 11.42 8.91 4.05
C HIS A 51 12.58 8.61 3.12
N GLN A 52 13.71 9.28 3.37
CA GLN A 52 14.97 9.01 2.69
C GLN A 52 15.70 7.83 3.35
N PRO A 53 16.59 7.14 2.61
CA PRO A 53 17.41 6.10 3.19
C PRO A 53 18.26 6.60 4.36
N ASP A 54 18.44 5.74 5.36
CA ASP A 54 19.29 5.96 6.53
C ASP A 54 20.10 4.69 6.88
N ALA A 55 20.71 4.68 8.06
CA ALA A 55 21.52 3.55 8.51
C ALA A 55 20.73 2.23 8.70
N ILE A 56 19.41 2.33 8.91
CA ILE A 56 18.50 1.21 9.19
C ILE A 56 17.73 0.82 7.92
N ASN A 57 17.23 1.81 7.18
CA ASN A 57 16.39 1.64 5.99
C ASN A 57 17.15 2.07 4.73
N LYS A 58 17.45 1.12 3.84
CA LYS A 58 18.32 1.37 2.66
C LYS A 58 17.59 1.94 1.44
N PHE A 59 16.26 2.00 1.47
CA PHE A 59 15.43 2.41 0.34
C PHE A 59 14.63 3.65 0.70
N VAL A 60 14.30 4.46 -0.31
CA VAL A 60 13.26 5.48 -0.16
C VAL A 60 11.94 4.74 0.05
N TYR A 61 11.12 5.21 0.97
CA TYR A 61 9.78 4.67 1.15
C TYR A 61 8.78 5.76 1.55
N HIS A 62 7.51 5.46 1.30
CA HIS A 62 6.40 6.37 1.57
C HIS A 62 5.33 5.66 2.39
N PHE A 63 4.89 6.31 3.47
CA PHE A 63 3.65 5.95 4.15
C PHE A 63 2.50 6.72 3.52
N ILE A 64 1.60 6.00 2.85
CA ILE A 64 0.50 6.55 2.09
C ILE A 64 -0.80 6.08 2.74
N ILE A 65 -1.69 7.03 3.04
CA ILE A 65 -3.06 6.73 3.44
C ILE A 65 -3.98 7.16 2.32
N MET A 66 -4.85 6.25 1.89
CA MET A 66 -5.89 6.53 0.91
C MET A 66 -7.26 6.19 1.47
N GLU A 67 -8.27 6.95 1.08
CA GLU A 67 -9.67 6.70 1.39
C GLU A 67 -10.45 6.47 0.11
N ARG A 68 -11.44 5.59 0.18
CA ARG A 68 -12.35 5.34 -0.92
C ARG A 68 -13.21 6.59 -1.16
N LYS A 69 -13.45 6.92 -2.43
CA LYS A 69 -14.23 8.10 -2.82
C LYS A 69 -15.68 8.07 -2.34
#